data_AF-A0A1V4JCY7-F1
#
_entry.id   AF-A0A1V4JCY7-F1
#
_cell.length_a   1.000
_cell.length_b   1.000
_cell.length_c   1.000
_cell.angle_alpha   90.00
_cell.angle_beta   90.00
_cell.angle_gamma   90.00
#
_symmetry.space_group_name_H-M   'P 1'
#
loop_
_entity.id
_entity.type
_entity.pdbx_description
1 polymer ?
#
loop_
_entity_poly.entity_id
_entity_poly.type
_entity_poly.pdbx_seq_one_letter_code
_entity_poly.pdbx_strand_id
1 'polypeptide(L)'
;MLVGSAGSSLRVADVSSGADDKGQSLGMLAVATARSHSGQKQELPHVLPLQFRLLGIAYTAALSNSSSGRYRQLEEEVRLLAGGDALGWDGGFELNQVLSSYETFLQANILEFLNGSVVVRGEALFRGDDPAPTSSHLIRTLVTAASRERRPFSWQLEPRSVQSGDFSLENLDPEKLSFSLTALQLGRSKTEALGSLTSEVTRCLSARYPVRNVAITQLRDLHGHLEIDGDIYLDTIIHTDVAEVLQAMTALANCSVDLLSLSVEGTGLHLQIYQFSFLITNRRFSEHLRDPLDPEHQELTRDLGDAVARAMRDHRSFLQLLIREFLPGSLICHGDLVFQHPAPTSLEVLEALALSVGSNKALAGSDLQVDPYSLVVGEDTLEPPPPELDFPEYGVAIILVCSLCFITAPIVLLVCLRNKRLGWRDVVVLWDRRDPEAGTQNMEMENRGFRRASEQGTENVQMQSDSA
;
A
#
# COMPACT_ATOMS: atom_id res chain seq x y z
N MET A 1 14.94 -57.11 14.87
CA MET A 1 16.02 -57.33 13.89
C MET A 1 16.56 -55.97 13.50
N LEU A 2 17.78 -55.69 13.96
CA LEU A 2 18.76 -54.64 13.65
C LEU A 2 18.34 -53.21 13.25
N VAL A 3 18.79 -52.31 14.14
CA VAL A 3 19.02 -50.87 14.06
C VAL A 3 20.04 -50.50 12.98
N GLY A 4 19.96 -49.29 12.40
CA GLY A 4 21.03 -48.72 11.59
C GLY A 4 20.85 -47.24 11.25
N SER A 5 21.16 -46.37 12.21
CA SER A 5 21.44 -44.95 12.01
C SER A 5 22.87 -44.79 11.44
N ALA A 6 23.06 -43.92 10.46
CA ALA A 6 24.39 -43.44 10.06
C ALA A 6 24.30 -42.00 9.52
N GLY A 7 24.73 -41.06 10.36
CA GLY A 7 25.11 -39.71 9.93
C GLY A 7 26.44 -39.74 9.19
N SER A 8 26.60 -38.85 8.22
CA SER A 8 27.87 -38.61 7.54
C SER A 8 28.34 -37.18 7.84
N SER A 9 29.44 -37.13 8.57
CA SER A 9 30.24 -35.95 8.91
C SER A 9 31.18 -35.65 7.74
N LEU A 10 31.13 -34.42 7.22
CA LEU A 10 32.03 -33.93 6.18
C LEU A 10 33.38 -33.55 6.82
N ARG A 11 34.42 -34.31 6.51
CA ARG A 11 35.81 -34.02 6.89
C ARG A 11 36.48 -33.18 5.81
N VAL A 12 37.02 -32.05 6.24
CA VAL A 12 38.01 -31.23 5.55
C VAL A 12 39.31 -32.02 5.39
N ALA A 13 39.89 -31.98 4.19
CA ALA A 13 41.25 -32.45 3.93
C ALA A 13 42.00 -31.39 3.11
N ASP A 14 42.88 -30.67 3.80
CA ASP A 14 44.05 -30.00 3.22
C ASP A 14 45.11 -31.05 2.88
N VAL A 15 45.65 -31.01 1.67
CA VAL A 15 46.98 -31.59 1.35
C VAL A 15 47.69 -30.69 0.35
N SER A 16 48.86 -30.20 0.79
CA SER A 16 49.90 -29.49 0.05
C SER A 16 50.96 -30.47 -0.49
N SER A 17 51.87 -29.96 -1.35
CA SER A 17 53.07 -30.57 -1.98
C SER A 17 52.85 -31.11 -3.40
N GLY A 18 53.68 -30.83 -4.42
CA GLY A 18 54.94 -30.10 -4.52
C GLY A 18 55.65 -30.42 -5.86
N ALA A 19 56.33 -29.39 -6.40
CA ALA A 19 57.57 -29.36 -7.20
C ALA A 19 57.80 -30.13 -8.53
N ASP A 20 58.47 -29.37 -9.42
CA ASP A 20 59.40 -29.69 -10.52
C ASP A 20 58.87 -30.13 -11.90
N ASP A 21 59.12 -29.33 -12.96
CA ASP A 21 60.36 -29.46 -13.76
C ASP A 21 60.58 -28.28 -14.74
N LYS A 22 61.85 -28.13 -15.14
CA LYS A 22 62.54 -27.05 -15.86
C LYS A 22 62.22 -26.95 -17.36
N GLY A 23 62.47 -25.76 -17.94
CA GLY A 23 62.68 -25.62 -19.39
C GLY A 23 62.86 -24.18 -19.87
N GLN A 24 64.11 -23.80 -20.12
CA GLN A 24 64.60 -22.47 -20.51
C GLN A 24 64.10 -21.96 -21.87
N SER A 25 63.87 -20.64 -22.02
CA SER A 25 64.53 -19.84 -23.07
C SER A 25 64.38 -18.33 -22.82
N LEU A 26 65.53 -17.66 -22.78
CA LEU A 26 65.73 -16.22 -22.64
C LEU A 26 65.67 -15.54 -24.02
N GLY A 27 64.94 -14.43 -24.11
CA GLY A 27 64.90 -13.57 -25.29
C GLY A 27 64.56 -12.12 -24.93
N MET A 28 65.58 -11.41 -24.43
CA MET A 28 65.81 -9.95 -24.42
C MET A 28 64.64 -8.96 -24.61
N LEU A 29 64.33 -8.26 -23.52
CA LEU A 29 64.30 -6.79 -23.36
C LEU A 29 63.98 -5.91 -24.59
N ALA A 30 62.78 -5.33 -24.56
CA ALA A 30 62.55 -3.95 -25.00
C ALA A 30 61.61 -3.26 -23.99
N VAL A 31 62.21 -2.50 -23.08
CA VAL A 31 61.50 -1.52 -22.24
C VAL A 31 61.12 -0.35 -23.15
N ALA A 32 59.84 -0.24 -23.48
CA ALA A 32 59.25 0.96 -24.02
C ALA A 32 58.20 1.49 -23.03
N THR A 33 58.56 2.62 -22.45
CA THR A 33 57.88 3.45 -21.47
C THR A 33 56.37 3.51 -21.64
N ALA A 34 55.64 3.05 -20.63
CA ALA A 34 54.21 3.27 -20.47
C ALA A 34 53.91 4.78 -20.35
N ARG A 35 53.18 5.34 -21.32
CA ARG A 35 52.36 6.53 -21.11
C ARG A 35 50.92 6.08 -21.00
N SER A 36 50.40 6.22 -19.79
CA SER A 36 49.00 6.11 -19.41
C SER A 36 48.11 6.82 -20.45
N HIS A 37 47.29 6.04 -21.15
CA HIS A 37 46.05 6.50 -21.74
C HIS A 37 44.95 5.66 -21.08
N SER A 38 44.00 6.36 -20.48
CA SER A 38 42.80 5.82 -19.84
C SER A 38 42.17 4.74 -20.72
N GLY A 39 42.33 3.48 -20.31
CA GLY A 39 41.63 2.36 -20.90
C GLY A 39 40.15 2.46 -20.55
N GLN A 40 39.35 3.11 -21.39
CA GLN A 40 37.97 2.68 -21.54
C GLN A 40 38.04 1.26 -22.09
N LYS A 41 37.64 0.30 -21.26
CA LYS A 41 37.39 -1.07 -21.68
C LYS A 41 36.28 -0.99 -22.73
N GLN A 42 36.64 -1.06 -24.00
CA GLN A 42 35.66 -1.07 -25.09
C GLN A 42 35.03 -2.46 -25.10
N GLU A 43 33.95 -2.63 -24.34
CA GLU A 43 33.20 -3.88 -24.28
C GLU A 43 32.47 -4.10 -25.61
N LEU A 44 32.58 -5.32 -26.14
CA LEU A 44 31.99 -5.71 -27.42
C LEU A 44 30.45 -5.66 -27.30
N PRO A 45 29.75 -5.14 -28.33
CA PRO A 45 28.30 -5.13 -28.32
C PRO A 45 27.74 -6.56 -28.26
N HIS A 46 26.68 -6.74 -27.48
CA HIS A 46 25.95 -8.00 -27.44
C HIS A 46 25.03 -8.08 -28.66
N VAL A 47 25.19 -9.12 -29.48
CA VAL A 47 24.48 -9.28 -30.75
C VAL A 47 23.58 -10.50 -30.68
N LEU A 48 22.28 -10.30 -30.91
CA LEU A 48 21.29 -11.38 -31.00
C LEU A 48 20.79 -11.53 -32.44
N PRO A 49 20.95 -12.71 -33.06
CA PRO A 49 20.39 -12.95 -34.38
C PRO A 49 18.87 -12.99 -34.31
N LEU A 50 18.20 -12.49 -35.34
CA LEU A 50 16.75 -12.40 -35.44
C LEU A 50 16.28 -12.98 -36.77
N GLN A 51 15.22 -13.78 -36.73
CA GLN A 51 14.55 -14.27 -37.91
C GLN A 51 13.04 -14.26 -37.71
N PHE A 52 12.29 -13.80 -38.70
CA PHE A 52 10.84 -13.83 -38.69
C PHE A 52 10.22 -13.65 -40.07
N ARG A 53 8.96 -14.04 -40.24
CA ARG A 53 8.19 -13.95 -41.49
C ARG A 53 7.22 -12.78 -41.45
N LEU A 54 7.12 -12.12 -42.60
CA LEU A 54 6.10 -11.11 -42.89
C LEU A 54 4.96 -11.72 -43.72
N LEU A 55 3.72 -11.54 -43.24
CA LEU A 55 2.47 -11.86 -43.93
C LEU A 55 1.98 -10.63 -44.70
N GLY A 56 1.19 -10.81 -45.76
CA GLY A 56 0.64 -9.69 -46.55
C GLY A 56 1.57 -9.10 -47.61
N ILE A 57 2.82 -9.59 -47.68
CA ILE A 57 3.81 -9.20 -48.68
C ILE A 57 4.35 -10.43 -49.43
N ALA A 58 4.47 -10.32 -50.75
CA ALA A 58 5.04 -11.37 -51.60
C ALA A 58 6.52 -11.12 -51.87
N TYR A 59 7.30 -12.21 -51.95
CA TYR A 59 8.70 -12.12 -52.35
C TYR A 59 8.82 -11.76 -53.83
N THR A 60 9.73 -10.83 -54.16
CA THR A 60 10.01 -10.41 -55.53
C THR A 60 11.51 -10.42 -55.78
N ALA A 61 11.95 -10.55 -57.04
CA ALA A 61 13.37 -10.49 -57.39
C ALA A 61 14.05 -9.16 -57.00
N ALA A 62 13.28 -8.08 -56.77
CA ALA A 62 13.83 -6.84 -56.24
C ALA A 62 14.30 -6.99 -54.78
N LEU A 63 13.65 -7.86 -53.98
CA LEU A 63 14.03 -8.11 -52.58
C LEU A 63 15.27 -9.00 -52.43
N SER A 64 15.77 -9.61 -53.51
CA SER A 64 17.06 -10.32 -53.48
C SER A 64 18.26 -9.39 -53.71
N ASN A 65 18.02 -8.10 -54.01
CA ASN A 65 19.07 -7.13 -54.31
C ASN A 65 18.98 -5.94 -53.34
N SER A 66 19.95 -5.84 -52.43
CA SER A 66 20.06 -4.76 -51.43
C SER A 66 20.15 -3.35 -52.02
N SER A 67 20.60 -3.24 -53.27
CA SER A 67 20.65 -1.94 -53.97
C SER A 67 19.30 -1.50 -54.54
N SER A 68 18.28 -2.37 -54.56
CA SER A 68 16.97 -2.05 -55.14
C SER A 68 16.16 -1.10 -54.25
N GLY A 69 15.35 -0.23 -54.87
CA GLY A 69 14.47 0.66 -54.13
C GLY A 69 13.45 -0.10 -53.26
N ARG A 70 12.95 -1.25 -53.73
CA ARG A 70 11.98 -2.05 -52.98
C ARG A 70 12.61 -2.73 -51.76
N TYR A 71 13.88 -3.16 -51.86
CA TYR A 71 14.63 -3.69 -50.72
C TYR A 71 14.81 -2.61 -49.65
N ARG A 72 15.36 -1.44 -50.03
CA ARG A 72 15.62 -0.34 -49.09
C ARG A 72 14.33 0.15 -48.43
N GLN A 73 13.25 0.28 -49.20
CA GLN A 73 11.95 0.65 -48.65
C GLN A 73 11.47 -0.36 -47.60
N LEU A 74 11.54 -1.67 -47.88
CA LEU A 74 11.10 -2.67 -46.91
C LEU A 74 12.05 -2.75 -45.70
N GLU A 75 13.35 -2.60 -45.92
CA GLU A 75 14.36 -2.53 -44.86
C GLU A 75 14.10 -1.32 -43.93
N GLU A 76 13.76 -0.16 -44.50
CA GLU A 76 13.32 1.01 -43.76
C GLU A 76 11.98 0.75 -43.07
N GLU A 77 10.96 0.19 -43.71
CA GLU A 77 9.68 -0.15 -43.04
C GLU A 77 9.87 -1.10 -41.84
N VAL A 78 10.83 -2.03 -41.92
CA VAL A 78 11.13 -2.96 -40.82
C VAL A 78 12.01 -2.32 -39.75
N ARG A 79 12.97 -1.43 -40.10
CA ARG A 79 13.87 -0.73 -39.15
C ARG A 79 13.28 0.54 -38.54
N LEU A 80 12.79 1.42 -39.39
CA LEU A 80 12.48 2.83 -39.15
C LEU A 80 11.00 3.04 -38.84
N LEU A 81 10.73 3.26 -37.55
CA LEU A 81 10.19 4.54 -37.10
C LEU A 81 10.89 4.97 -35.80
N ALA A 82 12.21 5.12 -35.90
CA ALA A 82 12.98 5.98 -35.00
C ALA A 82 13.14 7.34 -35.70
N GLY A 83 12.40 8.36 -35.24
CA GLY A 83 12.55 9.76 -35.65
C GLY A 83 11.27 10.38 -36.21
N GLY A 84 10.54 11.13 -35.39
CA GLY A 84 9.32 11.83 -35.80
C GLY A 84 9.60 13.12 -36.58
N ASP A 85 8.58 13.54 -37.33
CA ASP A 85 8.22 14.96 -37.42
C ASP A 85 6.69 15.16 -37.48
N ALA A 86 6.20 15.92 -36.50
CA ALA A 86 5.18 16.96 -36.58
C ALA A 86 3.71 16.70 -36.97
N LEU A 87 3.22 15.48 -37.22
CA LEU A 87 1.79 15.32 -37.59
C LEU A 87 1.04 14.14 -36.94
N GLY A 88 1.28 13.80 -35.67
CA GLY A 88 0.29 13.06 -34.86
C GLY A 88 -0.34 11.81 -35.49
N TRP A 89 0.47 10.82 -35.86
CA TRP A 89 -0.02 9.48 -36.25
C TRP A 89 0.31 8.48 -35.13
N ASP A 90 -0.72 7.80 -34.62
CA ASP A 90 -0.66 6.87 -33.48
C ASP A 90 -0.45 5.43 -33.97
N GLY A 91 0.76 4.91 -33.74
CA GLY A 91 1.00 3.52 -33.31
C GLY A 91 1.09 2.41 -34.35
N GLY A 92 2.32 2.09 -34.76
CA GLY A 92 2.66 0.89 -35.52
C GLY A 92 3.57 -0.13 -34.81
N PHE A 93 3.61 -1.38 -35.29
CA PHE A 93 4.67 -2.35 -34.97
C PHE A 93 6.00 -1.91 -35.60
N GLU A 94 6.92 -1.45 -34.79
CA GLU A 94 8.20 -0.84 -35.22
C GLU A 94 9.36 -1.53 -34.48
N LEU A 95 10.25 -2.24 -35.18
CA LEU A 95 11.28 -3.05 -34.52
C LEU A 95 12.18 -2.22 -33.60
N ASN A 96 12.68 -1.07 -34.06
CA ASN A 96 13.50 -0.20 -33.22
C ASN A 96 12.72 0.43 -32.06
N GLN A 97 11.43 0.74 -32.23
CA GLN A 97 10.60 1.28 -31.14
C GLN A 97 10.33 0.19 -30.09
N VAL A 98 9.97 -1.00 -30.54
CA VAL A 98 9.71 -2.16 -29.69
C VAL A 98 10.97 -2.53 -28.91
N LEU A 99 12.14 -2.46 -29.54
CA LEU A 99 13.42 -2.73 -28.87
C LEU A 99 13.99 -1.51 -28.14
N SER A 100 13.49 -0.30 -28.36
CA SER A 100 13.89 0.89 -27.58
C SER A 100 13.43 0.82 -26.12
N SER A 101 12.54 -0.12 -25.78
CA SER A 101 12.21 -0.41 -24.38
C SER A 101 13.40 -0.92 -23.58
N TYR A 102 14.44 -1.44 -24.24
CA TYR A 102 15.69 -1.80 -23.59
C TYR A 102 16.61 -0.59 -23.54
N GLU A 103 17.02 -0.20 -22.33
CA GLU A 103 18.00 0.90 -22.15
C GLU A 103 19.35 0.62 -22.84
N THR A 104 19.67 -0.67 -23.04
CA THR A 104 20.89 -1.13 -23.68
C THR A 104 20.79 -1.23 -25.19
N PHE A 105 19.61 -1.06 -25.80
CA PHE A 105 19.45 -1.21 -27.24
C PHE A 105 20.23 -0.17 -28.02
N LEU A 106 20.95 -0.62 -29.05
CA LEU A 106 21.74 0.23 -29.94
C LEU A 106 21.05 0.39 -31.28
N GLN A 107 20.77 -0.73 -31.97
CA GLN A 107 20.12 -0.75 -33.28
C GLN A 107 19.72 -2.16 -33.69
N ALA A 108 18.76 -2.25 -34.62
CA ALA A 108 18.46 -3.47 -35.35
C ALA A 108 18.96 -3.38 -36.79
N ASN A 109 19.56 -4.46 -37.26
CA ASN A 109 20.10 -4.60 -38.60
C ASN A 109 19.34 -5.65 -39.40
N ILE A 110 18.99 -5.33 -40.64
CA ILE A 110 18.42 -6.30 -41.58
C ILE A 110 19.55 -6.76 -42.49
N LEU A 111 19.82 -8.06 -42.45
CA LEU A 111 20.89 -8.67 -43.23
C LEU A 111 20.40 -9.04 -44.63
N GLU A 112 19.23 -9.68 -44.72
CA GLU A 112 18.66 -10.14 -45.98
C GLU A 112 17.15 -10.45 -45.87
N PHE A 113 16.50 -10.51 -47.04
CA PHE A 113 15.15 -11.05 -47.19
C PHE A 113 15.21 -12.36 -47.98
N LEU A 114 14.63 -13.43 -47.41
CA LEU A 114 14.62 -14.77 -48.01
C LEU A 114 13.26 -15.11 -48.63
N ASN A 115 13.29 -16.01 -49.61
CA ASN A 115 12.11 -16.53 -50.29
C ASN A 115 11.32 -17.50 -49.38
N GLY A 116 9.98 -17.53 -49.49
CA GLY A 116 9.11 -18.41 -48.69
C GLY A 116 8.05 -17.67 -47.86
N SER A 117 7.39 -16.67 -48.46
CA SER A 117 6.68 -15.55 -47.78
C SER A 117 7.70 -14.73 -47.00
N VAL A 118 7.98 -13.50 -47.44
CA VAL A 118 9.18 -12.72 -47.11
C VAL A 118 9.68 -12.98 -45.68
N VAL A 119 10.79 -13.72 -45.57
CA VAL A 119 11.45 -13.99 -44.28
C VAL A 119 12.55 -12.97 -44.09
N VAL A 120 12.49 -12.24 -43.00
CA VAL A 120 13.49 -11.27 -42.58
C VAL A 120 14.54 -12.00 -41.76
N ARG A 121 15.81 -11.81 -42.12
CA ARG A 121 16.96 -12.20 -41.30
C ARG A 121 17.69 -10.94 -40.89
N GLY A 122 17.91 -10.78 -39.60
CA GLY A 122 18.48 -9.60 -39.00
C GLY A 122 19.27 -9.89 -37.73
N GLU A 123 19.71 -8.84 -37.07
CA GLU A 123 20.43 -8.86 -35.80
C GLU A 123 20.01 -7.66 -34.95
N ALA A 124 19.83 -7.85 -33.65
CA ALA A 124 19.65 -6.78 -32.68
C ALA A 124 20.93 -6.60 -31.87
N LEU A 125 21.40 -5.35 -31.77
CA LEU A 125 22.63 -5.00 -31.07
C LEU A 125 22.30 -4.26 -29.77
N PHE A 126 22.95 -4.68 -28.70
CA PHE A 126 22.81 -4.11 -27.36
C PHE A 126 24.19 -3.74 -26.80
N ARG A 127 24.23 -2.77 -25.88
CA ARG A 127 25.41 -2.38 -25.10
C ARG A 127 25.84 -3.55 -24.20
N GLY A 128 27.15 -3.71 -23.99
CA GLY A 128 27.70 -4.81 -23.19
C GLY A 128 27.71 -4.58 -21.67
N ASP A 129 27.47 -3.35 -21.22
CA ASP A 129 27.76 -2.91 -19.84
C ASP A 129 26.65 -3.24 -18.80
N ASP A 130 25.51 -3.76 -19.24
CA ASP A 130 24.33 -4.10 -18.43
C ASP A 130 23.80 -5.48 -18.87
N PRO A 131 23.02 -6.22 -18.05
CA PRO A 131 22.54 -7.54 -18.45
C PRO A 131 21.75 -7.43 -19.75
N ALA A 132 22.37 -7.85 -20.84
CA ALA A 132 21.76 -7.82 -22.15
C ALA A 132 20.55 -8.77 -22.18
N PRO A 133 19.51 -8.46 -22.95
CA PRO A 133 18.36 -9.34 -23.06
C PRO A 133 18.78 -10.71 -23.57
N THR A 134 18.02 -11.74 -23.18
CA THR A 134 18.21 -13.09 -23.72
C THR A 134 17.42 -13.25 -25.03
N SER A 135 17.78 -14.24 -25.85
CA SER A 135 16.98 -14.61 -27.03
C SER A 135 15.51 -14.87 -26.69
N SER A 136 15.23 -15.56 -25.58
CA SER A 136 13.88 -15.84 -25.09
C SER A 136 13.11 -14.55 -24.78
N HIS A 137 13.77 -13.60 -24.10
CA HIS A 137 13.18 -12.31 -23.78
C HIS A 137 12.92 -11.48 -25.05
N LEU A 138 13.89 -11.44 -25.98
CA LEU A 138 13.77 -10.76 -27.27
C LEU A 138 12.58 -11.28 -28.09
N ILE A 139 12.43 -12.61 -28.20
CA ILE A 139 11.29 -13.24 -28.91
C ILE A 139 9.97 -12.83 -28.26
N ARG A 140 9.85 -12.91 -26.92
CA ARG A 140 8.65 -12.48 -26.20
C ARG A 140 8.32 -11.02 -26.49
N THR A 141 9.30 -10.12 -26.50
CA THR A 141 9.07 -8.70 -26.79
C THR A 141 8.44 -8.50 -28.16
N LEU A 142 8.99 -9.14 -29.20
CA LEU A 142 8.46 -9.03 -30.56
C LEU A 142 7.05 -9.62 -30.69
N VAL A 143 6.81 -10.78 -30.08
CA VAL A 143 5.51 -11.46 -30.13
C VAL A 143 4.45 -10.66 -29.36
N THR A 144 4.82 -10.11 -28.21
CA THR A 144 3.96 -9.21 -27.41
C THR A 144 3.56 -8.00 -28.22
N ALA A 145 4.54 -7.33 -28.85
CA ALA A 145 4.27 -6.16 -29.68
C ALA A 145 3.38 -6.50 -30.89
N ALA A 146 3.58 -7.66 -31.53
CA ALA A 146 2.75 -8.09 -32.65
C ALA A 146 1.34 -8.53 -32.24
N SER A 147 1.13 -8.95 -30.99
CA SER A 147 -0.18 -9.31 -30.45
C SER A 147 -1.07 -8.10 -30.16
N ARG A 148 -0.47 -6.92 -29.96
CA ARG A 148 -1.22 -5.67 -29.79
C ARG A 148 -1.88 -5.33 -31.12
N GLU A 149 -3.21 -5.27 -31.16
CA GLU A 149 -4.02 -5.10 -32.38
C GLU A 149 -3.80 -3.74 -33.09
N ARG A 150 -2.63 -3.54 -33.70
CA ARG A 150 -2.31 -2.34 -34.49
C ARG A 150 -1.59 -2.74 -35.78
N ARG A 151 -2.17 -2.37 -36.93
CA ARG A 151 -1.66 -2.71 -38.27
C ARG A 151 -1.24 -1.43 -39.01
N PRO A 152 -0.05 -0.88 -38.73
CA PRO A 152 0.43 0.32 -39.41
C PRO A 152 0.80 0.06 -40.88
N PHE A 153 1.17 -1.18 -41.20
CA PHE A 153 1.73 -1.56 -42.48
C PHE A 153 0.82 -2.53 -43.22
N SER A 154 1.06 -2.62 -44.54
CA SER A 154 0.40 -3.61 -45.41
C SER A 154 0.79 -5.06 -45.08
N TRP A 155 1.81 -5.25 -44.24
CA TRP A 155 2.30 -6.53 -43.77
C TRP A 155 2.11 -6.72 -42.25
N GLN A 156 2.12 -7.97 -41.81
CA GLN A 156 2.04 -8.35 -40.39
C GLN A 156 3.15 -9.32 -40.04
N LEU A 157 3.69 -9.23 -38.82
CA LEU A 157 4.59 -10.25 -38.30
C LEU A 157 3.82 -11.56 -38.06
N GLU A 158 4.31 -12.69 -38.57
CA GLU A 158 3.80 -14.01 -38.18
C GLU A 158 4.42 -14.42 -36.84
N PRO A 159 3.68 -14.42 -35.71
CA PRO A 159 4.31 -14.57 -34.39
C PRO A 159 5.03 -15.91 -34.20
N ARG A 160 4.51 -16.99 -34.82
CA ARG A 160 5.11 -18.34 -34.76
C ARG A 160 6.41 -18.49 -35.52
N SER A 161 6.75 -17.53 -36.38
CA SER A 161 7.98 -17.56 -37.18
C SER A 161 9.16 -16.89 -36.50
N VAL A 162 8.95 -16.21 -35.37
CA VAL A 162 9.97 -15.44 -34.66
C VAL A 162 10.96 -16.39 -33.99
N GLN A 163 12.24 -16.19 -34.30
CA GLN A 163 13.37 -16.99 -33.80
C GLN A 163 14.56 -16.09 -33.49
N SER A 164 15.35 -16.49 -32.49
CA SER A 164 16.59 -15.82 -32.10
C SER A 164 17.62 -16.86 -31.65
N GLY A 165 18.62 -17.12 -32.49
CA GLY A 165 19.59 -18.20 -32.28
C GLY A 165 18.90 -19.55 -32.30
N ASP A 166 19.10 -20.35 -31.25
CA ASP A 166 18.45 -21.66 -31.10
C ASP A 166 17.07 -21.59 -30.43
N PHE A 167 16.54 -20.39 -30.18
CA PHE A 167 15.26 -20.18 -29.51
C PHE A 167 14.13 -19.83 -30.47
N SER A 168 12.94 -20.32 -30.13
CA SER A 168 11.66 -20.14 -30.81
C SER A 168 10.53 -20.17 -29.77
N LEU A 169 9.28 -19.97 -30.19
CA LEU A 169 8.12 -20.09 -29.30
C LEU A 169 7.96 -21.46 -28.61
N GLU A 170 8.62 -22.51 -29.11
CA GLU A 170 8.49 -23.87 -28.57
C GLU A 170 9.44 -24.16 -27.40
N ASN A 171 10.50 -23.35 -27.24
CA ASN A 171 11.58 -23.60 -26.29
C ASN A 171 12.08 -22.35 -25.56
N LEU A 172 11.19 -21.39 -25.30
CA LEU A 172 11.51 -20.20 -24.53
C LEU A 172 11.87 -20.56 -23.07
N ASP A 173 12.91 -19.94 -22.53
CA ASP A 173 13.20 -19.94 -21.09
C ASP A 173 12.06 -19.25 -20.34
N PRO A 174 11.68 -19.65 -19.11
CA PRO A 174 10.61 -19.01 -18.37
C PRO A 174 10.85 -17.50 -18.21
N GLU A 175 9.78 -16.71 -18.29
CA GLU A 175 9.81 -15.29 -17.97
C GLU A 175 10.02 -15.11 -16.47
N LYS A 176 11.00 -14.28 -16.11
CA LYS A 176 11.35 -13.99 -14.73
C LYS A 176 10.74 -12.65 -14.34
N LEU A 177 9.96 -12.62 -13.26
CA LEU A 177 9.43 -11.41 -12.64
C LEU A 177 9.87 -11.34 -11.18
N SER A 178 10.60 -10.30 -10.82
CA SER A 178 10.95 -9.94 -9.46
C SER A 178 9.73 -9.42 -8.70
N PHE A 179 9.58 -9.81 -7.45
CA PHE A 179 8.58 -9.26 -6.53
C PHE A 179 9.20 -8.94 -5.18
N SER A 180 8.60 -7.98 -4.48
CA SER A 180 8.93 -7.63 -3.10
C SER A 180 7.65 -7.47 -2.31
N LEU A 181 7.62 -7.95 -1.06
CA LEU A 181 6.49 -7.80 -0.15
C LEU A 181 6.93 -7.91 1.31
N THR A 182 6.09 -7.41 2.21
CA THR A 182 6.24 -7.56 3.66
C THR A 182 5.16 -8.48 4.20
N ALA A 183 5.59 -9.56 4.85
CA ALA A 183 4.71 -10.46 5.57
C ALA A 183 4.63 -10.03 7.03
N LEU A 184 3.42 -9.73 7.49
CA LEU A 184 3.12 -9.22 8.82
C LEU A 184 3.04 -10.37 9.83
N GLN A 185 3.65 -10.16 11.00
CA GLN A 185 3.42 -11.00 12.19
C GLN A 185 3.65 -12.50 11.93
N LEU A 186 4.60 -12.84 11.06
CA LEU A 186 4.99 -14.24 10.81
C LEU A 186 5.63 -14.80 12.08
N GLY A 187 4.91 -15.70 12.76
CA GLY A 187 5.30 -16.31 14.02
C GLY A 187 6.59 -17.16 13.96
N ARG A 188 6.79 -18.00 14.99
CA ARG A 188 8.06 -18.69 15.27
C ARG A 188 8.53 -19.72 14.22
N SER A 189 7.71 -20.13 13.24
CA SER A 189 8.11 -21.07 12.16
C SER A 189 8.24 -20.39 10.79
N LYS A 190 9.27 -19.54 10.64
CA LYS A 190 9.59 -18.83 9.39
C LYS A 190 9.54 -19.74 8.15
N THR A 191 10.05 -20.97 8.25
CA THR A 191 10.09 -21.93 7.13
C THR A 191 8.71 -22.42 6.67
N GLU A 192 7.79 -22.68 7.59
CA GLU A 192 6.44 -23.15 7.24
C GLU A 192 5.63 -22.01 6.62
N ALA A 193 5.75 -20.81 7.19
CA ALA A 193 5.06 -19.63 6.69
C ALA A 193 5.57 -19.21 5.30
N LEU A 194 6.88 -19.32 5.03
CA LEU A 194 7.44 -19.09 3.68
C LEU A 194 6.96 -20.15 2.67
N GLY A 195 6.88 -21.42 3.07
CA GLY A 195 6.31 -22.48 2.24
C GLY A 195 4.83 -22.24 1.91
N SER A 196 4.04 -21.81 2.90
CA SER A 196 2.64 -21.42 2.71
C SER A 196 2.50 -20.22 1.79
N LEU A 197 3.32 -19.18 1.99
CA LEU A 197 3.32 -17.99 1.14
C LEU A 197 3.68 -18.33 -0.31
N THR A 198 4.71 -19.15 -0.53
CA THR A 198 5.14 -19.57 -1.87
C THR A 198 4.02 -20.34 -2.58
N SER A 199 3.36 -21.24 -1.84
CA SER A 199 2.20 -22.00 -2.33
C SER A 199 1.04 -21.08 -2.69
N GLU A 200 0.82 -20.03 -1.88
CA GLU A 200 -0.24 -19.07 -2.09
C GLU A 200 0.02 -18.14 -3.27
N VAL A 201 1.24 -17.61 -3.42
CA VAL A 201 1.66 -16.83 -4.60
C VAL A 201 1.45 -17.66 -5.86
N THR A 202 1.90 -18.92 -5.83
CA THR A 202 1.69 -19.86 -6.93
C THR A 202 0.20 -20.05 -7.22
N ARG A 203 -0.62 -20.26 -6.19
CA ARG A 203 -2.07 -20.44 -6.31
C ARG A 203 -2.75 -19.22 -6.92
N CYS A 204 -2.43 -18.01 -6.46
CA CYS A 204 -3.02 -16.76 -6.95
C CYS A 204 -2.73 -16.54 -8.43
N LEU A 205 -1.50 -16.83 -8.87
CA LEU A 205 -1.07 -16.64 -10.25
C LEU A 205 -1.52 -17.75 -11.19
N SER A 206 -1.64 -18.99 -10.68
CA SER A 206 -2.01 -20.17 -11.49
C SER A 206 -3.36 -20.06 -12.21
N ALA A 207 -4.25 -19.18 -11.76
CA ALA A 207 -5.53 -18.93 -12.42
C ALA A 207 -5.39 -18.20 -13.76
N ARG A 208 -4.29 -17.46 -13.96
CA ARG A 208 -4.04 -16.64 -15.15
C ARG A 208 -2.80 -17.08 -15.93
N TYR A 209 -1.78 -17.57 -15.23
CA TYR A 209 -0.47 -17.84 -15.81
C TYR A 209 0.02 -19.25 -15.46
N PRO A 210 0.71 -19.93 -16.40
CA PRO A 210 1.40 -21.18 -16.10
C PRO A 210 2.66 -20.90 -15.27
N VAL A 211 2.53 -20.99 -13.95
CA VAL A 211 3.64 -20.77 -13.01
C VAL A 211 4.56 -21.99 -13.01
N ARG A 212 5.84 -21.79 -13.35
CA ARG A 212 6.86 -22.84 -13.28
C ARG A 212 7.43 -22.97 -11.87
N ASN A 213 7.77 -21.84 -11.25
CA ASN A 213 8.39 -21.79 -9.93
C ASN A 213 8.18 -20.40 -9.31
N VAL A 214 8.19 -20.36 -7.98
CA VAL A 214 8.40 -19.13 -7.22
C VAL A 214 9.60 -19.38 -6.29
N ALA A 215 10.59 -18.49 -6.34
CA ALA A 215 11.82 -18.58 -5.56
C ALA A 215 11.99 -17.34 -4.69
N ILE A 216 12.28 -17.55 -3.40
CA ILE A 216 12.63 -16.46 -2.49
C ILE A 216 14.13 -16.19 -2.62
N THR A 217 14.51 -14.97 -2.93
CA THR A 217 15.90 -14.55 -3.14
C THR A 217 16.50 -13.90 -1.89
N GLN A 218 15.70 -13.12 -1.17
CA GLN A 218 16.15 -12.39 0.02
C GLN A 218 15.07 -12.36 1.10
N LEU A 219 15.54 -12.40 2.35
CA LEU A 219 14.71 -12.32 3.55
C LEU A 219 15.35 -11.34 4.52
N ARG A 220 14.57 -10.38 5.01
CA ARG A 220 15.03 -9.40 6.00
C ARG A 220 14.01 -9.22 7.11
N ASP A 221 14.49 -9.31 8.35
CA ASP A 221 13.68 -9.08 9.55
C ASP A 221 13.58 -7.57 9.82
N LEU A 222 12.36 -7.07 9.94
CA LEU A 222 12.04 -5.67 10.22
C LEU A 222 11.10 -5.59 11.42
N HIS A 223 11.66 -5.55 12.62
CA HIS A 223 10.91 -5.36 13.87
C HIS A 223 9.72 -6.33 14.04
N GLY A 224 9.90 -7.61 13.70
CA GLY A 224 8.84 -8.62 13.79
C GLY A 224 8.00 -8.80 12.52
N HIS A 225 8.25 -8.00 11.48
CA HIS A 225 7.78 -8.22 10.12
C HIS A 225 8.90 -8.82 9.27
N LEU A 226 8.52 -9.51 8.19
CA LEU A 226 9.48 -10.13 7.27
C LEU A 226 9.35 -9.49 5.89
N GLU A 227 10.36 -8.73 5.48
CA GLU A 227 10.53 -8.28 4.11
C GLU A 227 11.08 -9.45 3.28
N ILE A 228 10.44 -9.70 2.14
CA ILE A 228 10.66 -10.86 1.29
C ILE A 228 10.81 -10.35 -0.13
N ASP A 229 11.97 -10.60 -0.72
CA ASP A 229 12.18 -10.45 -2.15
C ASP A 229 12.24 -11.83 -2.80
N GLY A 230 11.72 -11.94 -4.01
CA GLY A 230 11.71 -13.18 -4.74
C GLY A 230 11.52 -13.00 -6.24
N ASP A 231 11.55 -14.13 -6.92
CA ASP A 231 11.41 -14.24 -8.36
C ASP A 231 10.30 -15.23 -8.68
N ILE A 232 9.39 -14.84 -9.57
CA ILE A 232 8.36 -15.68 -10.17
C ILE A 232 8.84 -16.07 -11.56
N TYR A 233 8.73 -17.36 -11.89
CA TYR A 233 9.08 -17.91 -13.19
C TYR A 233 7.82 -18.39 -13.90
N LEU A 234 7.46 -17.76 -15.01
CA LEU A 234 6.23 -18.02 -15.77
C LEU A 234 6.54 -18.60 -17.16
N ASP A 235 5.80 -19.62 -17.57
CA ASP A 235 5.92 -20.23 -18.90
C ASP A 235 5.06 -19.51 -19.94
N THR A 236 5.43 -18.27 -20.26
CA THR A 236 4.67 -17.41 -21.17
C THR A 236 5.32 -17.30 -22.54
N ILE A 237 4.50 -17.04 -23.57
CA ILE A 237 4.95 -16.76 -24.95
C ILE A 237 4.99 -15.27 -25.28
N ILE A 238 4.34 -14.45 -24.45
CA ILE A 238 4.33 -12.99 -24.48
C ILE A 238 4.69 -12.48 -23.09
N HIS A 239 5.11 -11.22 -23.00
CA HIS A 239 5.35 -10.59 -21.72
C HIS A 239 4.06 -10.53 -20.91
N THR A 240 4.21 -10.90 -19.65
CA THR A 240 3.14 -10.87 -18.66
C THR A 240 2.77 -9.42 -18.35
N ASP A 241 1.47 -9.14 -18.21
CA ASP A 241 1.02 -7.83 -17.74
C ASP A 241 1.22 -7.73 -16.22
N VAL A 242 2.16 -6.89 -15.80
CA VAL A 242 2.50 -6.65 -14.39
C VAL A 242 1.29 -6.18 -13.59
N ALA A 243 0.39 -5.38 -14.17
CA ALA A 243 -0.82 -4.93 -13.49
C ALA A 243 -1.77 -6.10 -13.22
N GLU A 244 -1.88 -7.06 -14.14
CA GLU A 244 -2.66 -8.27 -13.92
C GLU A 244 -2.04 -9.21 -12.88
N VAL A 245 -0.72 -9.31 -12.83
CA VAL A 245 0.01 -10.07 -11.79
C VAL A 245 -0.26 -9.48 -10.42
N LEU A 246 -0.06 -8.16 -10.28
CA LEU A 246 -0.38 -7.44 -9.04
C LEU A 246 -1.85 -7.63 -8.65
N GLN A 247 -2.77 -7.54 -9.61
CA GLN A 247 -4.19 -7.77 -9.35
C GLN A 247 -4.46 -9.17 -8.81
N ALA A 248 -3.85 -10.20 -9.38
CA ALA A 248 -3.99 -11.57 -8.89
C ALA A 248 -3.40 -11.74 -7.49
N MET A 249 -2.30 -11.05 -7.20
CA MET A 249 -1.63 -11.09 -5.89
C MET A 249 -2.34 -10.29 -4.79
N THR A 250 -3.36 -9.47 -5.10
CA THR A 250 -4.20 -8.83 -4.06
C THR A 250 -4.86 -9.84 -3.11
N ALA A 251 -5.07 -11.09 -3.56
CA ALA A 251 -5.60 -12.17 -2.73
C ALA A 251 -4.69 -12.54 -1.54
N LEU A 252 -3.41 -12.14 -1.58
CA LEU A 252 -2.45 -12.32 -0.49
C LEU A 252 -2.79 -11.49 0.77
N ALA A 253 -3.73 -10.54 0.70
CA ALA A 253 -4.25 -9.85 1.87
C ALA A 253 -4.75 -10.83 2.95
N ASN A 254 -5.26 -12.00 2.54
CA ASN A 254 -5.73 -13.05 3.46
C ASN A 254 -4.60 -13.90 4.07
N CYS A 255 -3.34 -13.63 3.71
CA CYS A 255 -2.17 -14.37 4.16
C CYS A 255 -1.19 -13.50 4.95
N SER A 256 -1.72 -12.49 5.65
CA SER A 256 -0.95 -11.54 6.45
C SER A 256 0.12 -10.81 5.64
N VAL A 257 -0.07 -10.60 4.33
CA VAL A 257 0.84 -9.78 3.51
C VAL A 257 0.34 -8.35 3.53
N ASP A 258 1.24 -7.39 3.74
CA ASP A 258 0.95 -5.96 3.57
C ASP A 258 0.92 -5.60 2.08
N LEU A 259 -0.27 -5.35 1.55
CA LEU A 259 -0.45 -4.98 0.14
C LEU A 259 0.17 -3.63 -0.24
N LEU A 260 0.44 -2.74 0.73
CA LEU A 260 1.12 -1.47 0.46
C LEU A 260 2.59 -1.67 0.08
N SER A 261 3.20 -2.73 0.59
CA SER A 261 4.58 -3.12 0.30
C SER A 261 4.71 -4.01 -0.94
N LEU A 262 3.60 -4.57 -1.43
CA LEU A 262 3.60 -5.48 -2.56
C LEU A 262 3.99 -4.75 -3.85
N SER A 263 5.06 -5.21 -4.48
CA SER A 263 5.51 -4.75 -5.79
C SER A 263 5.98 -5.90 -6.67
N VAL A 264 5.88 -5.71 -7.97
CA VAL A 264 6.36 -6.62 -9.02
C VAL A 264 7.09 -5.78 -10.05
N GLU A 265 8.33 -6.14 -10.39
CA GLU A 265 9.21 -5.33 -11.25
C GLU A 265 9.32 -3.87 -10.79
N GLY A 266 9.38 -3.67 -9.46
CA GLY A 266 9.41 -2.34 -8.82
C GLY A 266 8.10 -1.55 -8.91
N THR A 267 7.06 -2.09 -9.53
CA THR A 267 5.74 -1.45 -9.66
C THR A 267 4.81 -1.94 -8.56
N GLY A 268 4.20 -1.03 -7.80
CA GLY A 268 3.24 -1.36 -6.73
C GLY A 268 1.77 -1.26 -7.18
N LEU A 269 0.85 -1.67 -6.30
CA LEU A 269 -0.58 -1.52 -6.50
C LEU A 269 -1.02 -0.04 -6.43
N HIS A 270 -2.01 0.34 -7.24
CA HIS A 270 -2.62 1.67 -7.16
C HIS A 270 -3.75 1.68 -6.12
N LEU A 271 -3.38 2.00 -4.88
CA LEU A 271 -4.23 1.89 -3.69
C LEU A 271 -4.63 3.27 -3.13
N GLN A 272 -5.81 3.33 -2.53
CA GLN A 272 -6.28 4.44 -1.71
C GLN A 272 -6.25 4.02 -0.24
N ILE A 273 -5.72 4.88 0.63
CA ILE A 273 -5.51 4.58 2.04
C ILE A 273 -6.33 5.58 2.86
N TYR A 274 -7.10 5.08 3.82
CA TYR A 274 -7.77 5.90 4.83
C TYR A 274 -7.29 5.51 6.21
N GLN A 275 -6.63 6.44 6.90
CA GLN A 275 -6.33 6.27 8.32
C GLN A 275 -7.64 6.25 9.10
N PHE A 276 -7.74 5.38 10.09
CA PHE A 276 -8.90 5.35 10.97
C PHE A 276 -8.49 5.25 12.43
N SER A 277 -9.40 5.68 13.31
CA SER A 277 -9.30 5.39 14.73
C SER A 277 -10.67 5.28 15.40
N PHE A 278 -10.77 4.47 16.45
CA PHE A 278 -11.94 4.41 17.32
C PHE A 278 -11.64 3.77 18.67
N LEU A 279 -12.57 3.97 19.59
CA LEU A 279 -12.54 3.44 20.96
C LEU A 279 -13.23 2.08 21.05
N ILE A 280 -12.54 1.08 21.63
CA ILE A 280 -13.13 -0.20 22.00
C ILE A 280 -13.55 -0.15 23.48
N THR A 281 -14.86 -0.13 23.75
CA THR A 281 -15.41 0.14 25.08
C THR A 281 -15.44 -1.07 26.01
N ASN A 282 -15.44 -2.29 25.47
CA ASN A 282 -15.54 -3.53 26.24
C ASN A 282 -14.20 -4.26 26.43
N ARG A 283 -13.09 -3.63 26.03
CA ARG A 283 -11.73 -4.13 26.23
C ARG A 283 -10.91 -3.09 26.99
N ARG A 284 -9.88 -3.55 27.70
CA ARG A 284 -8.94 -2.68 28.42
C ARG A 284 -7.58 -2.76 27.75
N PHE A 285 -6.87 -1.65 27.74
CA PHE A 285 -5.49 -1.63 27.29
C PHE A 285 -4.63 -2.51 28.20
N SER A 286 -3.78 -3.32 27.56
CA SER A 286 -2.81 -4.23 28.16
C SER A 286 -1.45 -3.92 27.54
N GLU A 287 -0.37 -3.97 28.32
CA GLU A 287 1.00 -3.75 27.81
C GLU A 287 1.40 -4.77 26.74
N HIS A 288 0.78 -5.96 26.77
CA HIS A 288 0.94 -7.02 25.77
C HIS A 288 0.48 -6.58 24.37
N LEU A 289 -0.48 -5.66 24.26
CA LEU A 289 -0.96 -5.14 22.98
C LEU A 289 0.07 -4.28 22.24
N ARG A 290 1.16 -3.87 22.90
CA ARG A 290 2.26 -3.13 22.27
C ARG A 290 3.20 -4.03 21.46
N ASP A 291 3.21 -5.33 21.72
CA ASP A 291 4.06 -6.29 21.02
C ASP A 291 3.24 -7.00 19.92
N PRO A 292 3.54 -6.76 18.63
CA PRO A 292 2.84 -7.43 17.51
C PRO A 292 3.00 -8.95 17.48
N LEU A 293 3.97 -9.49 18.22
CA LEU A 293 4.21 -10.93 18.35
C LEU A 293 3.49 -11.56 19.54
N ASP A 294 2.88 -10.75 20.42
CA ASP A 294 2.10 -11.25 21.55
C ASP A 294 0.74 -11.80 21.06
N PRO A 295 0.30 -12.97 21.56
CA PRO A 295 -0.98 -13.56 21.16
C PRO A 295 -2.18 -12.65 21.41
N GLU A 296 -2.16 -11.79 22.45
CA GLU A 296 -3.26 -10.85 22.73
C GLU A 296 -3.40 -9.82 21.59
N HIS A 297 -2.28 -9.32 21.07
CA HIS A 297 -2.26 -8.41 19.92
C HIS A 297 -2.77 -9.08 18.64
N GLN A 298 -2.30 -10.31 18.37
CA GLN A 298 -2.64 -11.06 17.16
C GLN A 298 -4.12 -11.44 17.12
N GLU A 299 -4.67 -11.90 18.25
CA GLU A 299 -6.09 -12.25 18.37
C GLU A 299 -6.98 -11.01 18.16
N LEU A 300 -6.68 -9.90 18.83
CA LEU A 300 -7.45 -8.67 18.67
C LEU A 300 -7.38 -8.10 17.24
N THR A 301 -6.19 -8.13 16.62
CA THR A 301 -5.98 -7.68 15.24
C THR A 301 -6.81 -8.52 14.27
N ARG A 302 -6.81 -9.85 14.43
CA ARG A 302 -7.62 -10.77 13.61
C ARG A 302 -9.11 -10.52 13.79
N ASP A 303 -9.59 -10.49 15.03
CA ASP A 303 -11.01 -10.32 15.35
C ASP A 303 -11.53 -8.98 14.81
N LEU A 304 -10.69 -7.94 14.87
CA LEU A 304 -11.02 -6.63 14.31
C LEU A 304 -10.98 -6.63 12.79
N GLY A 305 -9.99 -7.29 12.18
CA GLY A 305 -9.94 -7.53 10.73
C GLY A 305 -11.23 -8.15 10.22
N ASP A 306 -11.70 -9.22 10.87
CA ASP A 306 -12.94 -9.90 10.52
C ASP A 306 -14.18 -9.03 10.71
N ALA A 307 -14.20 -8.17 11.75
CA ALA A 307 -15.31 -7.25 12.02
C ALA A 307 -15.38 -6.14 10.97
N VAL A 308 -14.25 -5.50 10.65
CA VAL A 308 -14.17 -4.45 9.62
C VAL A 308 -14.44 -5.02 8.24
N ALA A 309 -13.90 -6.19 7.88
CA ALA A 309 -14.19 -6.84 6.61
C ALA A 309 -15.69 -7.15 6.44
N ARG A 310 -16.39 -7.49 7.53
CA ARG A 310 -17.85 -7.62 7.54
C ARG A 310 -18.56 -6.29 7.37
N ALA A 311 -18.12 -5.23 8.05
CA ALA A 311 -18.66 -3.88 7.91
C ALA A 311 -18.51 -3.35 6.47
N MET A 312 -17.37 -3.64 5.84
CA MET A 312 -17.01 -3.19 4.49
C MET A 312 -17.49 -4.13 3.38
N ARG A 313 -18.33 -5.14 3.67
CA ARG A 313 -18.75 -6.17 2.70
C ARG A 313 -19.38 -5.59 1.43
N ASP A 314 -20.10 -4.48 1.54
CA ASP A 314 -20.76 -3.83 0.40
C ASP A 314 -19.77 -3.05 -0.49
N HIS A 315 -18.57 -2.75 0.02
CA HIS A 315 -17.50 -2.06 -0.70
C HIS A 315 -16.52 -3.07 -1.30
N ARG A 316 -16.77 -3.49 -2.54
CA ARG A 316 -15.93 -4.47 -3.26
C ARG A 316 -14.47 -4.03 -3.47
N SER A 317 -14.20 -2.73 -3.37
CA SER A 317 -12.85 -2.17 -3.46
C SER A 317 -12.04 -2.31 -2.18
N PHE A 318 -12.66 -2.67 -1.04
CA PHE A 318 -11.92 -2.93 0.20
C PHE A 318 -11.02 -4.15 0.04
N LEU A 319 -9.73 -3.99 0.33
CA LEU A 319 -8.75 -5.07 0.23
C LEU A 319 -8.26 -5.55 1.59
N GLN A 320 -7.94 -4.63 2.50
CA GLN A 320 -7.23 -4.97 3.72
C GLN A 320 -7.42 -3.93 4.84
N LEU A 321 -7.37 -4.41 6.08
CA LEU A 321 -7.19 -3.64 7.29
C LEU A 321 -5.76 -3.82 7.81
N LEU A 322 -5.05 -2.71 8.08
CA LEU A 322 -3.72 -2.71 8.69
C LEU A 322 -3.79 -2.02 10.05
N ILE A 323 -3.55 -2.76 11.14
CA ILE A 323 -3.50 -2.18 12.48
C ILE A 323 -2.10 -1.64 12.73
N ARG A 324 -1.99 -0.34 13.00
CA ARG A 324 -0.72 0.33 13.29
C ARG A 324 -0.37 0.21 14.77
N GLU A 325 -1.32 0.54 15.64
CA GLU A 325 -1.09 0.53 17.09
C GLU A 325 -2.37 0.46 17.91
N PHE A 326 -2.19 0.03 19.16
CA PHE A 326 -3.19 0.13 20.23
C PHE A 326 -2.69 1.11 21.28
N LEU A 327 -3.49 2.14 21.59
CA LEU A 327 -3.10 3.20 22.51
C LEU A 327 -3.78 3.07 23.89
N PRO A 328 -3.09 3.49 24.98
CA PRO A 328 -3.67 3.55 26.32
C PRO A 328 -4.59 4.77 26.51
N GLY A 329 -5.50 4.69 27.49
CA GLY A 329 -6.45 5.77 27.82
C GLY A 329 -7.92 5.42 27.59
N SER A 330 -8.27 4.14 27.74
CA SER A 330 -9.34 3.40 27.02
C SER A 330 -8.77 2.86 25.71
N LEU A 331 -9.07 1.61 25.35
CA LEU A 331 -8.38 0.94 24.25
C LEU A 331 -8.73 1.61 22.91
N ILE A 332 -7.83 2.45 22.39
CA ILE A 332 -7.99 3.10 21.09
C ILE A 332 -7.26 2.24 20.06
N CYS A 333 -7.96 1.90 18.98
CA CYS A 333 -7.37 1.26 17.83
C CYS A 333 -7.03 2.32 16.78
N HIS A 334 -5.82 2.27 16.24
CA HIS A 334 -5.40 3.10 15.12
C HIS A 334 -4.84 2.22 13.99
N GLY A 335 -5.21 2.53 12.75
CA GLY A 335 -4.78 1.76 11.60
C GLY A 335 -5.16 2.39 10.27
N ASP A 336 -4.98 1.62 9.21
CA ASP A 336 -5.31 2.00 7.84
C ASP A 336 -6.31 1.04 7.21
N LEU A 337 -7.25 1.59 6.46
CA LEU A 337 -8.12 0.88 5.54
C LEU A 337 -7.57 1.04 4.12
N VAL A 338 -7.35 -0.09 3.44
CA VAL A 338 -6.73 -0.13 2.12
C VAL A 338 -7.78 -0.50 1.08
N PHE A 339 -7.94 0.37 0.09
CA PHE A 339 -8.89 0.21 -1.01
C PHE A 339 -8.21 0.20 -2.37
N GLN A 340 -8.79 -0.54 -3.31
CA GLN A 340 -8.48 -0.46 -4.72
C GLN A 340 -9.27 0.66 -5.40
N HIS A 341 -8.72 1.28 -6.44
CA HIS A 341 -9.47 2.22 -7.27
C HIS A 341 -10.52 1.52 -8.16
N PRO A 342 -11.74 2.07 -8.28
CA PRO A 342 -12.24 3.29 -7.63
C PRO A 342 -12.59 3.06 -6.15
N ALA A 343 -12.06 3.92 -5.27
CA ALA A 343 -12.28 3.85 -3.83
C ALA A 343 -13.48 4.74 -3.40
N PRO A 344 -14.24 4.34 -2.37
CA PRO A 344 -15.26 5.19 -1.76
C PRO A 344 -14.63 6.40 -1.07
N THR A 345 -15.41 7.44 -0.81
CA THR A 345 -14.93 8.60 -0.03
C THR A 345 -14.74 8.25 1.45
N SER A 346 -13.91 9.01 2.18
CA SER A 346 -13.71 8.81 3.62
C SER A 346 -15.01 8.89 4.42
N LEU A 347 -15.93 9.78 4.03
CA LEU A 347 -17.27 9.89 4.62
C LEU A 347 -18.11 8.64 4.39
N GLU A 348 -18.14 8.08 3.17
CA GLU A 348 -18.86 6.83 2.88
C GLU A 348 -18.32 5.65 3.71
N VAL A 349 -16.99 5.59 3.90
CA VAL A 349 -16.35 4.58 4.74
C VAL A 349 -16.72 4.77 6.21
N LEU A 350 -16.69 6.00 6.71
CA LEU A 350 -17.10 6.34 8.07
C LEU A 350 -18.55 5.96 8.33
N GLU A 351 -19.46 6.35 7.43
CA GLU A 351 -20.88 6.02 7.51
C GLU A 351 -21.10 4.50 7.51
N ALA A 352 -20.40 3.76 6.65
CA ALA A 352 -20.50 2.31 6.60
C ALA A 352 -20.02 1.64 7.90
N LEU A 353 -18.92 2.11 8.49
CA LEU A 353 -18.46 1.64 9.80
C LEU A 353 -19.49 1.98 10.89
N ALA A 354 -19.99 3.20 10.92
CA ALA A 354 -20.95 3.66 11.91
C ALA A 354 -22.28 2.90 11.85
N LEU A 355 -22.82 2.69 10.64
CA LEU A 355 -24.04 1.91 10.40
C LEU A 355 -23.86 0.44 10.75
N SER A 356 -22.64 -0.09 10.69
CA SER A 356 -22.34 -1.46 11.12
C SER A 356 -22.33 -1.63 12.64
N VAL A 357 -22.27 -0.54 13.42
CA VAL A 357 -22.36 -0.60 14.88
C VAL A 357 -23.81 -0.83 15.30
N GLY A 358 -24.07 -2.04 15.79
CA GLY A 358 -25.41 -2.45 16.22
C GLY A 358 -25.91 -1.69 17.45
N SER A 359 -27.19 -1.86 17.80
CA SER A 359 -27.80 -1.24 18.98
C SER A 359 -27.15 -1.65 20.31
N ASN A 360 -26.46 -2.79 20.33
CA ASN A 360 -25.64 -3.28 21.45
C ASN A 360 -24.20 -2.73 21.42
N LYS A 361 -23.92 -1.74 20.57
CA LYS A 361 -22.59 -1.17 20.28
C LYS A 361 -21.60 -2.13 19.62
N ALA A 362 -22.02 -3.32 19.21
CA ALA A 362 -21.15 -4.29 18.57
C ALA A 362 -20.82 -3.90 17.13
N LEU A 363 -19.53 -3.87 16.76
CA LEU A 363 -19.09 -3.61 15.40
C LEU A 363 -19.41 -4.81 14.50
N ALA A 364 -20.26 -4.61 13.49
CA ALA A 364 -20.68 -5.61 12.51
C ALA A 364 -21.16 -6.94 13.13
N GLY A 365 -21.76 -6.90 14.32
CA GLY A 365 -22.21 -8.08 15.07
C GLY A 365 -21.08 -8.94 15.66
N SER A 366 -19.87 -8.38 15.81
CA SER A 366 -18.76 -9.00 16.55
C SER A 366 -18.91 -8.86 18.07
N ASP A 367 -17.97 -9.43 18.82
CA ASP A 367 -17.87 -9.21 20.26
C ASP A 367 -17.16 -7.89 20.62
N LEU A 368 -16.73 -7.09 19.64
CA LEU A 368 -16.06 -5.81 19.87
C LEU A 368 -17.09 -4.69 19.97
N GLN A 369 -17.18 -4.05 21.14
CA GLN A 369 -18.05 -2.89 21.34
C GLN A 369 -17.27 -1.61 21.03
N VAL A 370 -17.83 -0.80 20.13
CA VAL A 370 -17.21 0.44 19.65
C VAL A 370 -18.14 1.61 19.95
N ASP A 371 -17.56 2.75 20.34
CA ASP A 371 -18.31 4.00 20.43
C ASP A 371 -18.44 4.65 19.03
N PRO A 372 -19.64 4.75 18.44
CA PRO A 372 -19.81 5.29 17.09
C PRO A 372 -19.25 6.70 16.92
N TYR A 373 -19.36 7.54 17.95
CA TYR A 373 -18.90 8.94 17.89
C TYR A 373 -17.39 9.08 18.10
N SER A 374 -16.71 7.99 18.44
CA SER A 374 -15.24 7.93 18.47
C SER A 374 -14.64 7.55 17.12
N LEU A 375 -15.46 7.15 16.14
CA LEU A 375 -14.98 6.78 14.81
C LEU A 375 -14.47 8.01 14.06
N VAL A 376 -13.23 7.90 13.61
CA VAL A 376 -12.56 8.86 12.73
C VAL A 376 -12.06 8.10 11.51
N VAL A 377 -12.31 8.61 10.31
CA VAL A 377 -11.76 8.07 9.06
C VAL A 377 -11.24 9.23 8.21
N GLY A 378 -9.92 9.27 7.98
CA GLY A 378 -9.26 10.44 7.42
C GLY A 378 -9.51 11.66 8.29
N GLU A 379 -10.09 12.70 7.68
CA GLU A 379 -10.47 13.94 8.38
C GLU A 379 -11.95 13.95 8.81
N ASP A 380 -12.72 12.90 8.47
CA ASP A 380 -14.15 12.84 8.74
C ASP A 380 -14.42 12.21 10.11
N THR A 381 -15.37 12.80 10.84
CA THR A 381 -15.84 12.34 12.16
C THR A 381 -17.35 12.51 12.26
N LEU A 382 -18.00 11.68 13.08
CA LEU A 382 -19.43 11.84 13.34
C LEU A 382 -19.64 12.94 14.38
N GLU A 383 -20.54 13.87 14.09
CA GLU A 383 -20.97 14.82 15.11
C GLU A 383 -21.79 14.09 16.18
N PRO A 384 -21.43 14.20 17.48
CA PRO A 384 -22.25 13.68 18.54
C PRO A 384 -23.59 14.43 18.55
N PRO A 385 -24.72 13.74 18.84
CA PRO A 385 -25.98 14.42 19.00
C PRO A 385 -25.79 15.50 20.06
N PRO A 386 -26.34 16.71 19.84
CA PRO A 386 -26.28 17.75 20.85
C PRO A 386 -26.80 17.16 22.16
N PRO A 387 -26.12 17.40 23.29
CA PRO A 387 -26.53 16.83 24.56
C PRO A 387 -28.02 17.12 24.71
N GLU A 388 -28.83 16.05 24.80
CA GLU A 388 -30.23 16.22 25.12
C GLU A 388 -30.23 17.10 26.37
N LEU A 389 -30.84 18.29 26.28
CA LEU A 389 -31.19 19.03 27.47
C LEU A 389 -32.16 18.10 28.20
N ASP A 390 -31.62 17.26 29.06
CA ASP A 390 -32.36 16.57 30.09
C ASP A 390 -33.04 17.69 30.86
N PHE A 391 -34.27 18.02 30.47
CA PHE A 391 -35.15 18.81 31.28
C PHE A 391 -35.21 18.02 32.59
N PRO A 392 -34.69 18.55 33.71
CA PRO A 392 -34.74 17.82 34.96
C PRO A 392 -36.21 17.43 35.17
N GLU A 393 -36.52 16.18 35.50
CA GLU A 393 -37.92 15.74 35.71
C GLU A 393 -38.67 16.69 36.67
N TYR A 394 -37.93 17.34 37.57
CA TYR A 394 -38.41 18.41 38.45
C TYR A 394 -38.95 19.64 37.72
N GLY A 395 -38.46 19.99 36.53
CA GLY A 395 -38.94 21.09 35.71
C GLY A 395 -40.41 20.91 35.31
N VAL A 396 -40.80 19.70 34.91
CA VAL A 396 -42.20 19.38 34.59
C VAL A 396 -43.06 19.40 35.86
N ALA A 397 -42.56 18.86 36.97
CA ALA A 397 -43.25 18.90 38.26
C ALA A 397 -43.46 20.34 38.77
N ILE A 398 -42.44 21.21 38.65
CA ILE A 398 -42.51 22.62 39.04
C ILE A 398 -43.53 23.38 38.17
N ILE A 399 -43.55 23.14 36.86
CA ILE A 399 -44.53 23.77 35.95
C ILE A 399 -45.96 23.33 36.31
N LEU A 400 -46.18 22.04 36.61
CA LEU A 400 -47.48 21.51 37.01
C LEU A 400 -47.94 22.06 38.37
N VAL A 401 -47.05 22.14 39.36
CA VAL A 401 -47.37 22.70 40.68
C VAL A 401 -47.65 24.20 40.57
N CYS A 402 -46.83 24.95 39.83
CA CYS A 402 -47.02 26.39 39.64
C CYS A 402 -48.33 26.70 38.89
N SER A 403 -48.64 25.96 37.84
CA SER A 403 -49.91 26.14 37.10
C SER A 403 -51.13 25.77 37.94
N LEU A 404 -51.05 24.70 38.74
CA LEU A 404 -52.12 24.33 39.67
C LEU A 404 -52.31 25.40 40.77
N CYS A 405 -51.23 25.98 41.30
CA CYS A 405 -51.29 27.10 42.25
C CYS A 405 -51.93 28.35 41.60
N PHE A 406 -51.59 28.65 40.35
CA PHE A 406 -52.18 29.77 39.61
C PHE A 406 -53.69 29.60 39.36
N ILE A 407 -54.17 28.37 39.22
CA ILE A 407 -55.60 28.08 39.03
C ILE A 407 -56.33 28.05 40.37
N THR A 408 -55.73 27.46 41.40
CA THR A 408 -56.37 27.28 42.71
C THR A 408 -56.40 28.56 43.54
N ALA A 409 -55.37 29.41 43.48
CA ALA A 409 -55.33 30.69 44.20
C ALA A 409 -56.51 31.62 43.88
N PRO A 410 -56.90 31.89 42.62
CA PRO A 410 -58.05 32.72 42.31
C PRO A 410 -59.37 32.04 42.68
N ILE A 411 -59.47 30.70 42.61
CA ILE A 411 -60.68 29.96 43.04
C ILE A 411 -60.85 30.08 44.55
N VAL A 412 -59.79 29.89 45.34
CA VAL A 412 -59.81 30.06 46.80
C VAL A 412 -60.08 31.51 47.16
N LEU A 413 -59.45 32.48 46.50
CA LEU A 413 -59.72 33.90 46.71
C LEU A 413 -61.18 34.24 46.42
N LEU A 414 -61.76 33.67 45.36
CA LEU A 414 -63.15 33.89 44.98
C LEU A 414 -64.12 33.20 45.96
N VAL A 415 -63.77 32.04 46.51
CA VAL A 415 -64.53 31.36 47.59
C VAL A 415 -64.43 32.12 48.91
N CYS A 416 -63.25 32.64 49.28
CA CYS A 416 -63.06 33.49 50.46
C CYS A 416 -63.79 34.83 50.35
N LEU A 417 -63.81 35.44 49.16
CA LEU A 417 -64.58 36.66 48.89
C LEU A 417 -66.09 36.38 48.92
N ARG A 418 -66.52 35.22 48.40
CA ARG A 418 -67.93 34.80 48.42
C ARG A 418 -68.42 34.41 49.83
N ASN A 419 -67.52 33.94 50.69
CA ASN A 419 -67.82 33.59 52.09
C ASN A 419 -67.65 34.76 53.07
N LYS A 420 -67.55 36.01 52.61
CA LYS A 420 -67.74 37.18 53.49
C LYS A 420 -69.21 37.37 53.89
N ARG A 421 -69.67 36.49 54.77
CA ARG A 421 -70.40 36.85 55.99
C ARG A 421 -69.95 35.93 57.14
N LEU A 422 -69.62 36.57 58.27
CA LEU A 422 -69.18 36.08 59.59
C LEU A 422 -67.65 36.02 59.76
N GLY A 423 -67.01 36.82 60.63
CA GLY A 423 -67.54 37.77 61.59
C GLY A 423 -66.42 38.60 62.21
N TRP A 424 -66.71 39.88 62.42
CA TRP A 424 -65.98 40.75 63.34
C TRP A 424 -66.42 40.46 64.78
N ARG A 425 -65.44 40.30 65.69
CA ARG A 425 -65.38 40.68 67.12
C ARG A 425 -64.26 39.82 67.76
N ASP A 426 -63.39 40.30 68.65
CA ASP A 426 -63.37 41.53 69.42
C ASP A 426 -61.94 41.90 69.82
N VAL A 427 -61.80 43.19 70.11
CA VAL A 427 -60.67 43.87 70.74
C VAL A 427 -60.47 43.37 72.17
N VAL A 428 -59.21 43.11 72.58
CA VAL A 428 -58.78 43.31 73.97
C VAL A 428 -57.50 44.15 73.95
N VAL A 429 -57.69 45.40 74.34
CA VAL A 429 -56.66 46.34 74.80
C VAL A 429 -56.35 46.00 76.25
N LEU A 430 -55.08 45.86 76.61
CA LEU A 430 -54.61 46.06 77.97
C LEU A 430 -53.26 46.79 77.92
N TRP A 431 -53.28 48.06 78.34
CA TRP A 431 -52.09 48.85 78.68
C TRP A 431 -51.59 48.44 80.08
N ASP A 432 -50.27 48.43 80.32
CA ASP A 432 -49.56 49.44 81.15
C ASP A 432 -48.14 48.96 81.60
N ARG A 433 -47.10 49.67 81.10
CA ARG A 433 -45.96 50.29 81.84
C ARG A 433 -45.11 49.51 82.86
N ARG A 434 -43.83 49.27 82.50
CA ARG A 434 -42.59 49.78 83.17
C ARG A 434 -41.31 49.25 82.51
N ASP A 435 -40.44 50.17 82.10
CA ASP A 435 -38.97 49.99 81.94
C ASP A 435 -38.30 49.75 83.32
N PRO A 436 -37.02 49.29 83.47
CA PRO A 436 -35.90 49.48 82.51
C PRO A 436 -34.84 48.34 82.43
N GLU A 437 -33.80 48.63 81.63
CA GLU A 437 -32.39 48.17 81.72
C GLU A 437 -31.87 46.99 80.88
N ALA A 438 -30.73 47.30 80.25
CA ALA A 438 -29.62 46.44 79.83
C ALA A 438 -29.69 45.66 78.49
N GLY A 439 -29.12 46.31 77.46
CA GLY A 439 -27.96 45.76 76.74
C GLY A 439 -28.22 44.78 75.61
N THR A 440 -28.06 45.21 74.36
CA THR A 440 -26.78 45.09 73.62
C THR A 440 -26.98 45.61 72.20
N GLN A 441 -25.98 46.36 71.77
CA GLN A 441 -25.95 47.15 70.55
C GLN A 441 -25.68 46.29 69.32
N ASN A 442 -26.23 46.80 68.22
CA ASN A 442 -25.83 46.58 66.84
C ASN A 442 -24.29 46.67 66.69
N MET A 443 -23.68 45.66 66.09
CA MET A 443 -22.38 45.82 65.42
C MET A 443 -22.65 45.91 63.92
N GLU A 444 -22.69 47.15 63.43
CA GLU A 444 -22.05 47.46 62.16
C GLU A 444 -20.56 47.18 62.32
N MET A 445 -19.95 46.48 61.36
CA MET A 445 -18.50 46.56 61.18
C MET A 445 -18.19 46.78 59.70
N GLU A 446 -17.65 47.96 59.45
CA GLU A 446 -16.88 48.34 58.29
C GLU A 446 -15.80 47.28 57.98
N ASN A 447 -15.47 47.11 56.69
CA ASN A 447 -14.10 46.78 56.34
C ASN A 447 -13.62 47.75 55.25
N ARG A 448 -12.84 48.73 55.69
CA ARG A 448 -12.03 49.65 54.88
C ARG A 448 -10.64 49.04 54.67
N GLY A 449 -10.02 49.34 53.52
CA GLY A 449 -8.56 49.50 53.40
C GLY A 449 -7.88 48.57 52.38
N PHE A 450 -7.62 49.05 51.15
CA PHE A 450 -6.33 49.58 50.65
C PHE A 450 -5.29 48.48 50.30
N ARG A 451 -4.81 48.33 49.05
CA ARG A 451 -3.94 49.27 48.30
C ARG A 451 -3.99 49.07 46.76
N ARG A 452 -3.55 50.14 46.08
CA ARG A 452 -3.55 50.45 44.63
C ARG A 452 -2.50 49.72 43.78
N ALA A 453 -2.74 49.80 42.46
CA ALA A 453 -1.74 49.77 41.39
C ALA A 453 -0.85 51.04 41.33
N SER A 454 0.41 50.87 40.88
CA SER A 454 1.25 51.79 40.07
C SER A 454 2.70 51.25 40.12
N GLU A 455 3.24 50.70 39.03
CA GLU A 455 4.14 51.36 38.04
C GLU A 455 5.63 51.30 38.38
N GLN A 456 6.40 50.88 37.34
CA GLN A 456 7.78 51.25 36.97
C GLN A 456 8.91 50.94 37.98
N GLY A 457 10.06 50.41 37.58
CA GLY A 457 10.59 50.07 36.26
C GLY A 457 12.00 49.45 36.40
N THR A 458 12.46 48.86 35.30
CA THR A 458 13.86 48.75 34.85
C THR A 458 14.95 48.39 35.87
N GLU A 459 15.57 47.21 35.72
CA GLU A 459 16.99 47.16 35.34
C GLU A 459 17.40 45.84 34.68
N ASN A 460 18.41 45.98 33.84
CA ASN A 460 19.00 45.06 32.85
C ASN A 460 19.63 43.76 33.40
N VAL A 461 19.95 42.88 32.45
CA VAL A 461 21.18 42.05 32.25
C VAL A 461 20.74 40.64 31.78
N GLN A 462 20.68 40.36 30.47
CA GLN A 462 21.80 40.03 29.55
C GLN A 462 22.26 38.56 29.66
N MET A 463 21.83 37.72 28.71
CA MET A 463 22.62 36.93 27.75
C MET A 463 21.69 35.90 27.10
N GLN A 464 21.37 36.01 25.81
CA GLN A 464 22.16 35.49 24.68
C GLN A 464 22.42 33.98 24.85
N SER A 465 21.77 33.13 24.06
CA SER A 465 22.18 32.74 22.69
C SER A 465 22.53 31.26 22.79
N ASP A 466 22.34 30.39 21.83
CA ASP A 466 21.96 30.56 20.43
C ASP A 466 21.93 29.14 19.86
N SER A 467 21.13 29.00 18.80
CA SER A 467 21.49 28.28 17.58
C SER A 467 21.64 26.75 17.66
N ALA A 468 21.24 25.98 16.65
CA ALA A 468 20.70 26.25 15.32
C ALA A 468 19.89 25.02 14.90
#